data_AF-A0A6G7Y5P2-F1
#
_entry.id   AF-A0A6G7Y5P2-F1
#
_cell.length_a   1.000
_cell.length_b   1.000
_cell.length_c   1.000
_cell.angle_alpha   90.00
_cell.angle_beta   90.00
_cell.angle_gamma   90.00
#
_symmetry.space_group_name_H-M   'P 1'
#
loop_
_entity.id
_entity.type
_entity.pdbx_description
1 polymer ?
#
loop_
_entity_poly.entity_id
_entity_poly.type
_entity_poly.pdbx_seq_one_letter_code
_entity_poly.pdbx_strand_id
1 'polypeptide(L)'
;MSELLDTLVWLVNFPVSHGYAMVFIAGFSLLGLLMMARGAREPVDAASTPARRRRAAAAGVQRLVYRVLAVVVLGGGVVGLLSMLGLPVTHAYIHANGTPVPGQIEGDYVVFTTTEGVRHVQPMDFFSTPLYPDTDVWIPLDSPVTVRYLAAHPQAYVVDTTTLPER
;
A
#
# COMPACT_ATOMS: atom_id res chain seq x y z
N MET A 1 4.71 -12.83 -17.41
CA MET A 1 5.60 -12.23 -16.38
C MET A 1 5.06 -10.89 -15.89
N SER A 2 4.44 -10.06 -16.74
CA SER A 2 3.73 -8.83 -16.35
C SER A 2 2.68 -9.07 -15.25
N GLU A 3 1.79 -10.06 -15.41
CA GLU A 3 0.72 -10.37 -14.44
C GLU A 3 1.18 -10.55 -12.99
N LEU A 4 2.29 -11.28 -12.78
CA LEU A 4 2.83 -11.47 -11.43
C LEU A 4 3.38 -10.15 -10.86
N LEU A 5 4.11 -9.40 -11.70
CA LEU A 5 4.68 -8.13 -11.29
C LEU A 5 3.60 -7.09 -11.02
N ASP A 6 2.57 -7.03 -11.87
CA ASP A 6 1.39 -6.17 -11.69
C ASP A 6 0.66 -6.50 -10.39
N THR A 7 0.55 -7.78 -10.04
CA THR A 7 -0.03 -8.22 -8.76
C THR A 7 0.84 -7.80 -7.57
N LEU A 8 2.17 -7.93 -7.68
CA LEU A 8 3.08 -7.47 -6.62
C LEU A 8 3.04 -5.94 -6.47
N VAL A 9 3.02 -5.21 -7.57
CA VAL A 9 2.91 -3.74 -7.59
C VAL A 9 1.58 -3.31 -7.02
N TRP A 10 0.48 -3.96 -7.38
CA TRP A 10 -0.83 -3.71 -6.79
C TRP A 10 -0.84 -3.93 -5.27
N LEU A 11 -0.23 -5.02 -4.78
CA LEU A 11 -0.14 -5.30 -3.35
C LEU A 11 0.65 -4.22 -2.60
N VAL A 12 1.74 -3.73 -3.20
CA VAL A 12 2.54 -2.61 -2.66
C VAL A 12 1.83 -1.27 -2.84
N ASN A 13 0.94 -1.12 -3.83
CA ASN A 13 0.23 0.12 -4.08
C ASN A 13 -0.71 0.48 -2.94
N PHE A 14 -1.28 -0.51 -2.24
CA PHE A 14 -2.16 -0.26 -1.10
C PHE A 14 -1.50 0.63 -0.01
N PRO A 15 -0.32 0.29 0.55
CA PRO A 15 0.36 1.16 1.48
C PRO A 15 0.84 2.48 0.87
N VAL A 16 1.15 2.53 -0.42
CA VAL A 16 1.53 3.78 -1.12
C VAL A 16 0.34 4.74 -1.12
N SER A 17 -0.83 4.32 -1.61
CA SER A 17 -2.02 5.17 -1.72
C SER A 17 -2.65 5.54 -0.36
N HIS A 18 -2.22 4.91 0.73
CA HIS A 18 -2.69 5.19 2.09
C HIS A 18 -1.51 5.51 3.02
N GLY A 19 -0.53 6.26 2.51
CA GLY A 19 0.77 6.46 3.16
C GLY A 19 0.62 6.95 4.60
N TYR A 20 -0.23 7.96 4.82
CA TYR A 20 -0.50 8.50 6.15
C TYR A 20 -1.03 7.44 7.12
N ALA A 21 -2.08 6.71 6.74
CA ALA A 21 -2.68 5.68 7.58
C ALA A 21 -1.67 4.58 7.94
N MET A 22 -0.84 4.16 6.98
CA MET A 22 0.16 3.12 7.20
C MET A 22 1.27 3.56 8.15
N VAL A 23 1.76 4.79 8.03
CA VAL A 23 2.75 5.35 8.96
C VAL A 23 2.18 5.42 10.38
N PHE A 24 0.92 5.83 10.53
CA PHE A 24 0.24 5.85 11.83
C PHE A 24 0.08 4.44 12.42
N ILE A 25 -0.43 3.50 11.64
CA ILE A 25 -0.58 2.10 12.07
C ILE A 25 0.78 1.55 12.52
N ALA A 26 1.84 1.78 11.75
CA ALA A 26 3.18 1.35 12.11
C ALA A 26 3.67 2.02 13.39
N GLY A 27 3.57 3.34 13.51
CA GLY A 27 4.02 4.08 14.69
C GLY A 27 3.38 3.59 15.99
N PHE A 28 2.06 3.33 15.98
CA PHE A 28 1.34 2.94 17.19
C PHE A 28 1.35 1.44 17.48
N SER A 29 1.38 0.57 16.47
CA SER A 29 1.27 -0.88 16.68
C SER A 29 2.61 -1.61 16.81
N LEU A 30 3.70 -1.05 16.27
CA LEU A 30 4.98 -1.77 16.20
C LEU A 30 5.55 -2.10 17.58
N LEU A 31 5.47 -1.15 18.53
CA LEU A 31 5.95 -1.38 19.89
C LEU A 31 5.22 -2.55 20.57
N GLY A 32 3.88 -2.58 20.46
CA GLY A 32 3.05 -3.65 21.01
C GLY A 32 3.35 -5.00 20.35
N LEU A 33 3.48 -5.02 19.02
CA LEU A 33 3.83 -6.23 18.26
C LEU A 33 5.20 -6.78 18.66
N LEU A 34 6.20 -5.91 18.84
CA LEU A 34 7.56 -6.30 19.25
C LEU A 34 7.59 -6.85 20.68
N MET A 35 6.82 -6.26 21.60
CA MET A 35 6.69 -6.78 22.96
C MET A 35 6.05 -8.18 22.98
N MET A 36 4.97 -8.37 22.21
CA MET A 36 4.30 -9.68 22.09
C MET A 36 5.18 -10.72 21.36
N ALA A 37 6.01 -10.29 20.42
CA ALA A 37 6.95 -11.15 19.69
C ALA A 37 8.14 -11.63 20.52
N ARG A 38 8.52 -10.89 21.58
CA ARG A 38 9.61 -11.28 22.51
C ARG A 38 9.18 -12.41 23.45
N GLY A 39 7.97 -12.34 23.99
CA GLY A 39 7.39 -13.30 24.92
C GLY A 39 8.12 -13.40 26.28
N ALA A 40 7.41 -13.81 27.34
CA ALA A 40 8.04 -14.09 28.62
C ALA A 40 8.96 -15.34 28.50
N ARG A 41 10.18 -15.26 29.08
CA ARG A 41 11.06 -16.43 29.24
C ARG A 41 10.48 -17.31 30.35
N GLU A 42 9.93 -18.47 30.02
CA GLU A 42 9.59 -19.48 31.03
C GLU A 42 10.89 -20.16 31.53
N PRO A 43 11.04 -20.38 32.86
CA PRO A 43 12.19 -21.08 33.40
C PRO A 43 12.23 -22.54 32.91
N VAL A 44 13.44 -22.95 32.51
CA VAL A 44 13.79 -24.27 31.98
C VAL A 44 13.88 -25.24 33.15
N ASP A 45 12.74 -25.71 33.67
CA ASP A 45 12.71 -26.81 34.63
C ASP A 45 12.12 -28.08 34.01
N ALA A 46 12.91 -29.14 34.15
CA ALA A 46 12.81 -30.44 33.50
C ALA A 46 11.68 -31.30 34.09
N ALA A 47 10.47 -31.15 33.55
CA ALA A 47 9.46 -32.20 33.41
C ALA A 47 8.35 -31.68 32.49
N SER A 48 8.44 -31.95 31.19
CA SER A 48 7.43 -31.49 30.23
C SER A 48 6.22 -32.43 30.25
N THR A 49 5.13 -32.05 30.90
CA THR A 49 3.85 -32.72 30.67
C THR A 49 3.38 -32.49 29.22
N PRO A 50 2.58 -33.39 28.62
CA PRO A 50 2.02 -33.19 27.28
C PRO A 50 1.26 -31.86 27.15
N ALA A 51 0.57 -31.44 28.22
CA ALA A 51 -0.11 -30.16 28.31
C ALA A 51 0.87 -28.96 28.23
N ARG A 52 2.02 -29.03 28.91
CA ARG A 52 3.05 -27.98 28.87
C ARG A 52 3.71 -27.89 27.48
N ARG A 53 3.91 -29.02 26.78
CA ARG A 53 4.38 -29.02 25.39
C ARG A 53 3.41 -28.36 24.42
N ARG A 54 2.10 -28.65 24.53
CA ARG A 54 1.07 -28.01 23.69
C ARG A 54 0.99 -26.50 23.94
N ARG A 55 1.08 -26.05 25.20
CA ARG A 55 1.11 -24.62 25.54
C ARG A 55 2.37 -23.94 25.00
N ALA A 56 3.53 -24.57 25.11
CA ALA A 56 4.78 -24.05 24.55
C ALA A 56 4.74 -23.96 23.01
N ALA A 57 4.18 -24.97 22.33
CA ALA A 57 3.99 -24.96 20.88
C ALA A 57 3.03 -23.84 20.44
N ALA A 58 1.88 -23.69 21.12
CA ALA A 58 0.92 -22.62 20.84
C ALA A 58 1.55 -21.24 21.06
N ALA A 59 2.31 -21.05 22.14
CA ALA A 59 3.05 -19.81 22.40
C ALA A 59 4.12 -19.54 21.33
N GLY A 60 4.78 -20.60 20.82
CA GLY A 60 5.74 -20.50 19.72
C GLY A 60 5.07 -20.03 18.42
N VAL A 61 3.94 -20.62 18.04
CA VAL A 61 3.14 -20.21 16.88
C VAL A 61 2.66 -18.76 17.04
N GLN A 62 2.14 -18.41 18.21
CA GLN A 62 1.67 -17.04 18.49
C GLN A 62 2.80 -16.01 18.34
N ARG A 63 4.01 -16.30 18.84
CA ARG A 63 5.19 -15.43 18.66
C ARG A 63 5.56 -15.29 17.19
N LEU A 64 5.52 -16.38 16.42
CA LEU A 64 5.80 -16.33 14.98
C LEU A 64 4.79 -15.42 14.26
N VAL A 65 3.50 -15.56 14.56
CA VAL A 65 2.44 -14.69 14.00
C VAL A 65 2.74 -13.23 14.31
N TYR A 66 3.04 -12.86 15.56
CA TYR A 66 3.37 -11.48 15.90
C TYR A 66 4.64 -10.97 15.22
N ARG A 67 5.65 -11.81 15.00
CA ARG A 67 6.84 -11.43 14.24
C ARG A 67 6.52 -11.15 12.79
N VAL A 68 5.73 -12.01 12.15
CA VAL A 68 5.29 -11.81 10.76
C VAL A 68 4.48 -10.52 10.66
N LEU A 69 3.53 -10.31 11.58
CA LEU A 69 2.75 -9.07 11.63
C LEU A 69 3.65 -7.83 11.84
N ALA A 70 4.63 -7.90 12.74
CA ALA A 70 5.57 -6.81 12.96
C ALA A 70 6.35 -6.46 11.68
N VAL A 71 6.80 -7.47 10.93
CA VAL A 71 7.51 -7.27 9.65
C VAL A 71 6.58 -6.67 8.60
N VAL A 72 5.35 -7.17 8.48
CA VAL A 72 4.36 -6.66 7.52
C VAL A 72 4.01 -5.20 7.82
N VAL A 73 3.73 -4.89 9.08
CA VAL A 73 3.40 -3.53 9.51
C VAL A 73 4.58 -2.59 9.32
N LEU A 74 5.80 -3.02 9.67
CA LEU A 74 7.01 -2.24 9.45
C LEU A 74 7.22 -1.98 7.96
N GLY A 75 7.12 -3.02 7.12
CA GLY A 75 7.28 -2.91 5.68
C GLY A 75 6.25 -1.96 5.05
N GLY A 76 4.98 -2.12 5.41
CA GLY A 76 3.90 -1.21 4.98
C GLY A 76 4.13 0.24 5.44
N GLY A 77 4.60 0.42 6.68
CA GLY A 77 4.95 1.75 7.21
C GLY A 77 6.11 2.40 6.48
N VAL A 78 7.17 1.65 6.14
CA VAL A 78 8.30 2.15 5.35
C VAL A 78 7.82 2.56 3.95
N VAL A 79 7.04 1.71 3.28
CA VAL A 79 6.51 2.01 1.94
C VAL A 79 5.60 3.25 1.97
N GLY A 80 4.70 3.34 2.95
CA GLY A 80 3.84 4.51 3.13
C GLY A 80 4.63 5.79 3.40
N LEU A 81 5.69 5.71 4.21
CA LEU A 81 6.59 6.84 4.46
C LEU A 81 7.29 7.30 3.18
N LEU A 82 7.83 6.37 2.38
CA LEU A 82 8.49 6.70 1.11
C LEU A 82 7.50 7.40 0.16
N SER A 83 6.25 6.93 0.10
CA SER A 83 5.21 7.57 -0.69
C SER A 83 4.92 9.00 -0.22
N MET A 84 4.82 9.24 1.09
CA MET A 84 4.59 10.59 1.63
C MET A 84 5.76 11.55 1.34
N LEU A 85 6.97 11.01 1.15
CA LEU A 85 8.14 11.78 0.72
C LEU A 85 8.15 12.05 -0.80
N GLY A 86 7.10 11.65 -1.53
CA GLY A 86 7.00 11.81 -2.99
C GLY A 86 7.85 10.83 -3.79
N LEU A 87 8.37 9.77 -3.17
CA LEU A 87 9.16 8.77 -3.90
C LEU A 87 8.23 7.86 -4.71
N PRO A 88 8.49 7.65 -6.01
CA PRO A 88 7.60 6.92 -6.90
C PRO A 88 7.76 5.40 -6.77
N VAL A 89 7.37 4.86 -5.61
CA VAL A 89 7.56 3.43 -5.27
C VAL A 89 6.83 2.51 -6.25
N THR A 90 5.55 2.77 -6.51
CA THR A 90 4.74 2.04 -7.49
C THR A 90 4.40 2.89 -8.71
N HIS A 91 4.35 4.22 -8.54
CA HIS A 91 3.85 5.13 -9.57
C HIS A 91 4.65 5.07 -10.88
N ALA A 92 5.98 4.98 -10.81
CA ALA A 92 6.82 4.88 -12.00
C ALA A 92 6.52 3.62 -12.83
N TYR A 93 6.27 2.49 -12.15
CA TYR A 93 5.91 1.24 -12.83
C TYR A 93 4.52 1.32 -13.46
N ILE A 94 3.54 1.83 -12.72
CA ILE A 94 2.16 1.98 -13.22
C ILE A 94 2.12 2.97 -14.39
N HIS A 95 2.92 4.03 -14.34
CA HIS A 95 3.03 4.98 -15.46
C HIS A 95 3.60 4.32 -16.72
N ALA A 96 4.65 3.52 -16.57
CA ALA A 96 5.32 2.87 -17.70
C ALA A 96 4.51 1.69 -18.30
N ASN A 97 3.76 0.94 -17.49
CA ASN A 97 3.11 -0.30 -17.90
C ASN A 97 1.57 -0.25 -17.89
N GLY A 98 0.99 0.82 -17.32
CA GLY A 98 -0.45 0.97 -17.19
C GLY A 98 -1.12 1.37 -18.51
N THR A 99 -2.38 0.95 -18.64
CA THR A 99 -3.24 1.31 -19.77
C THR A 99 -3.76 2.74 -19.59
N PRO A 100 -3.52 3.65 -20.55
CA PRO A 100 -4.01 5.02 -20.47
C PRO A 100 -5.49 5.08 -20.86
N VAL A 101 -6.29 5.76 -20.04
CA VAL A 101 -7.69 6.07 -20.29
C VAL A 101 -8.01 7.51 -19.87
N PRO A 102 -9.00 8.15 -20.52
CA PRO A 102 -9.49 9.43 -20.04
C PRO A 102 -10.17 9.26 -18.68
N GLY A 103 -9.93 10.23 -17.80
CA GLY A 103 -10.57 10.36 -16.50
C GLY A 103 -10.87 11.82 -16.17
N GLN A 104 -11.47 12.02 -15.02
CA GLN A 104 -11.84 13.33 -14.49
C GLN A 104 -11.59 13.37 -12.99
N ILE A 105 -11.11 14.51 -12.50
CA ILE A 105 -11.01 14.76 -11.07
C ILE A 105 -12.33 15.38 -10.58
N GLU A 106 -13.04 14.66 -9.71
CA GLU A 106 -14.28 15.07 -9.08
C GLU A 106 -14.03 15.27 -7.57
N GLY A 107 -13.67 16.50 -7.17
CA GLY A 107 -13.30 16.80 -5.78
C GLY A 107 -12.03 16.05 -5.33
N ASP A 108 -12.16 15.23 -4.28
CA ASP A 108 -11.07 14.39 -3.74
C ASP A 108 -11.02 13.00 -4.38
N TYR A 109 -11.69 12.81 -5.52
CA TYR A 109 -11.76 11.54 -6.22
C TYR A 109 -11.32 11.69 -7.67
N VAL A 110 -10.75 10.63 -8.22
CA VAL A 110 -10.57 10.45 -9.65
C VAL A 110 -11.54 9.41 -10.17
N VAL A 111 -12.19 9.77 -11.26
CA VAL A 111 -13.18 8.95 -11.93
C VAL A 111 -12.64 8.60 -13.31
N PHE A 112 -12.64 7.32 -13.63
CA PHE A 112 -12.26 6.84 -14.95
C PHE A 112 -13.02 5.56 -15.30
N THR A 113 -13.12 5.27 -16.58
CA THR A 113 -13.76 4.06 -17.09
C THR A 113 -12.69 3.20 -17.75
N THR A 114 -12.61 1.94 -17.34
CA THR A 114 -11.65 0.99 -17.92
C THR A 114 -12.00 0.68 -19.38
N THR A 115 -11.07 0.08 -20.11
CA THR A 115 -11.30 -0.44 -21.47
C THR A 115 -12.43 -1.47 -21.55
N GLU A 116 -12.80 -2.08 -20.42
CA GLU A 116 -13.91 -3.04 -20.30
C GLU A 116 -15.26 -2.34 -20.05
N GLY A 117 -15.27 -1.01 -19.94
CA GLY A 117 -16.48 -0.22 -19.69
C GLY A 117 -16.88 -0.11 -18.21
N VAL A 118 -16.02 -0.52 -17.28
CA VAL A 118 -16.30 -0.46 -15.83
C VAL A 118 -15.87 0.90 -15.29
N ARG A 119 -16.81 1.63 -14.66
CA ARG A 119 -16.54 2.92 -14.00
C ARG A 119 -15.91 2.70 -12.63
N HIS A 120 -14.77 3.34 -12.39
CA HIS A 120 -14.09 3.38 -11.10
C HIS A 120 -14.13 4.79 -10.53
N VAL A 121 -14.30 4.87 -9.22
CA VAL A 121 -14.21 6.10 -8.42
C VAL A 121 -13.19 5.81 -7.34
N GLN A 122 -12.05 6.47 -7.39
CA GLN A 122 -10.95 6.22 -6.46
C GLN A 122 -10.59 7.47 -5.69
N PRO A 123 -10.32 7.37 -4.38
CA PRO A 123 -9.89 8.51 -3.60
C PRO A 123 -8.49 8.96 -4.03
N MET A 124 -8.30 10.27 -4.06
CA MET A 124 -7.01 10.93 -4.18
C MET A 124 -6.60 11.43 -2.79
N ASP A 125 -5.80 10.64 -2.08
CA ASP A 125 -5.30 11.05 -0.77
C ASP A 125 -4.34 12.23 -0.92
N PHE A 126 -4.56 13.28 -0.12
CA PHE A 126 -3.70 14.47 -0.08
C PHE A 126 -2.25 14.15 0.31
N PHE A 127 -2.05 13.17 1.21
CA PHE A 127 -0.71 12.82 1.70
C PHE A 127 0.02 11.81 0.81
N SER A 128 -0.70 11.17 -0.10
CA SER A 128 -0.16 10.17 -1.04
C SER A 128 -0.88 10.30 -2.37
N THR A 129 -0.67 11.46 -3.01
CA THR A 129 -1.33 11.79 -4.27
C THR A 129 -0.88 10.83 -5.36
N PRO A 130 -1.80 10.31 -6.19
CA PRO A 130 -1.48 9.38 -7.27
C PRO A 130 -0.93 10.10 -8.51
N LEU A 131 -0.18 11.19 -8.33
CA LEU A 131 0.36 12.01 -9.41
C LEU A 131 1.77 11.53 -9.80
N TYR A 132 2.04 11.45 -11.10
CA TYR A 132 3.36 11.11 -11.62
C TYR A 132 3.53 11.57 -13.08
N PRO A 133 4.72 12.01 -13.52
CA PRO A 133 5.97 12.15 -12.76
C PRO A 133 6.01 13.29 -11.74
N ASP A 134 5.16 14.31 -11.89
CA ASP A 134 5.24 15.52 -11.07
C ASP A 134 4.26 15.43 -9.89
N THR A 135 4.79 15.33 -8.67
CA THR A 135 3.97 15.11 -7.47
C THR A 135 3.30 16.39 -6.93
N ASP A 136 3.79 17.56 -7.34
CA ASP A 136 3.41 18.89 -6.83
C ASP A 136 2.64 19.73 -7.86
N VAL A 137 2.25 19.14 -9.00
CA VAL A 137 1.44 19.82 -10.00
C VAL A 137 0.04 20.07 -9.45
N TRP A 138 -0.38 21.33 -9.52
CA TRP A 138 -1.76 21.70 -9.24
C TRP A 138 -2.64 21.39 -10.44
N ILE A 139 -3.66 20.56 -10.22
CA ILE A 139 -4.68 20.24 -11.22
C ILE A 139 -6.00 20.92 -10.79
N PRO A 140 -6.62 21.75 -11.64
CA PRO A 140 -7.92 22.33 -11.33
C PRO A 140 -8.99 21.24 -11.12
N LEU A 141 -9.96 21.49 -10.24
CA LEU A 141 -11.14 20.64 -10.11
C LEU A 141 -11.87 20.52 -11.46
N ASP A 142 -12.50 19.36 -11.69
CA ASP A 142 -13.25 19.03 -12.91
C ASP A 142 -12.39 19.01 -14.19
N SER A 143 -11.07 19.02 -14.06
CA SER A 143 -10.18 18.94 -15.22
C SER A 143 -10.21 17.53 -15.82
N PRO A 144 -10.25 17.42 -17.17
CA PRO A 144 -9.97 16.16 -17.83
C PRO A 144 -8.51 15.78 -17.58
N VAL A 145 -8.28 14.52 -17.23
CA VAL A 145 -6.95 13.99 -16.97
C VAL A 145 -6.77 12.64 -17.67
N THR A 146 -5.53 12.23 -17.91
CA THR A 146 -5.24 10.87 -18.32
C THR A 146 -4.91 10.04 -17.10
N VAL A 147 -5.63 8.95 -16.90
CA VAL A 147 -5.34 7.96 -15.85
C VAL A 147 -4.68 6.76 -16.49
N ARG A 148 -3.59 6.28 -15.89
CA ARG A 148 -2.95 5.01 -16.23
C ARG A 148 -3.20 4.01 -15.12
N TYR A 149 -3.77 2.86 -15.45
CA TYR A 149 -4.06 1.81 -14.47
C TYR A 149 -3.51 0.46 -14.92
N LEU A 150 -3.24 -0.44 -13.96
CA LEU A 150 -2.88 -1.83 -14.28
C LEU A 150 -4.14 -2.59 -14.66
N ALA A 151 -4.19 -3.18 -15.87
CA ALA A 151 -5.40 -3.79 -16.41
C ALA A 151 -6.00 -4.87 -15.51
N ALA A 152 -5.16 -5.74 -14.94
CA ALA A 152 -5.58 -6.79 -14.01
C ALA A 152 -6.04 -6.24 -12.65
N HIS A 153 -5.59 -5.03 -12.28
CA HIS A 153 -5.80 -4.43 -10.96
C HIS A 153 -6.09 -2.92 -11.05
N PRO A 154 -7.29 -2.50 -11.50
CA PRO A 154 -7.60 -1.08 -11.75
C PRO A 154 -7.53 -0.17 -10.52
N GLN A 155 -7.44 -0.72 -9.30
CA GLN A 155 -7.19 0.08 -8.10
C GLN A 155 -5.75 0.58 -8.00
N ALA A 156 -4.81 -0.01 -8.75
CA ALA A 156 -3.46 0.51 -8.92
C ALA A 156 -3.45 1.44 -10.14
N TYR A 157 -3.49 2.73 -9.88
CA TYR A 157 -3.57 3.77 -10.91
C TYR A 157 -2.68 4.96 -10.58
N VAL A 158 -2.35 5.75 -11.61
CA VAL A 158 -1.73 7.07 -11.49
C VAL A 158 -2.37 8.03 -12.47
N VAL A 159 -2.39 9.31 -12.11
CA VAL A 159 -2.74 10.41 -13.01
C VAL A 159 -1.45 10.84 -13.71
N ASP A 160 -1.46 10.79 -15.05
CA ASP A 160 -0.31 11.10 -15.89
C ASP A 160 -0.17 12.62 -16.07
N THR A 161 0.75 13.22 -15.32
CA THR A 161 0.97 14.68 -15.35
C THR A 161 1.60 15.15 -16.66
N THR A 162 2.23 14.27 -17.44
CA THR A 162 2.83 14.62 -18.74
C THR A 162 1.80 14.97 -19.81
N THR A 163 0.54 14.59 -19.59
CA THR A 163 -0.55 14.81 -20.54
C THR A 163 -1.48 15.95 -20.15
N LEU A 164 -1.18 16.62 -19.02
CA LEU A 164 -1.96 17.78 -18.60
C LEU A 164 -1.78 18.89 -19.65
N PRO A 165 -2.84 19.67 -19.95
CA PRO A 165 -2.72 20.81 -20.85
C PRO A 165 -1.62 21.75 -20.35
N GLU A 166 -0.68 22.11 -21.22
CA GLU A 166 0.27 23.18 -20.94
C GLU A 166 -0.52 24.45 -20.60
N ARG A 167 -0.18 25.09 -19.48
CA ARG A 167 -0.72 26.39 -19.12
C ARG A 167 -0.14 27.48 -20.00
#